data_AF-A0A1Y1MLH3-F1
#
_entry.id   AF-A0A1Y1MLH3-F1
#
_cell.length_a   1.000
_cell.length_b   1.000
_cell.length_c   1.000
_cell.angle_alpha   90.00
_cell.angle_beta   90.00
_cell.angle_gamma   90.00
#
_symmetry.space_group_name_H-M   'P 1'
#
loop_
_entity.id
_entity.type
_entity.pdbx_description
1 polymer ?
#
loop_
_entity_poly.entity_id
_entity_poly.type
_entity_poly.pdbx_seq_one_letter_code
_entity_poly.pdbx_strand_id
1 'polypeptide(L)'
;MRLCCVNVKISTILYNFSTDFNNTISSVYIYPNERNFKQPTFIKDVYAMEPKENTDPVINLIVTNTLLPPVCFRDILRHGLRRYDALPRLDLTSVLTSTEIANVNFDGSNQIFIGTSNHELIAYEWDGEEWFVSNIRTFASPIFGVKYHDITGDGVKELIVLTMKGIIILQHDISNVNEVLLNKLKTISIPDIKRLTLN
;
A
#
# COMPACT_ATOMS: atom_id res chain seq x y z
N MET A 1 -18.75 -9.76 -4.97
CA MET A 1 -17.65 -9.08 -5.70
C MET A 1 -17.11 -10.00 -6.80
N ARG A 2 -16.80 -9.46 -7.98
CA ARG A 2 -16.14 -10.20 -9.08
C ARG A 2 -14.82 -9.52 -9.43
N LEU A 3 -13.76 -10.31 -9.54
CA LEU A 3 -12.42 -9.89 -9.96
C LEU A 3 -12.11 -10.56 -11.30
N CYS A 4 -11.92 -9.74 -12.33
CA CYS A 4 -11.59 -10.23 -13.66
C CYS A 4 -10.24 -9.66 -14.11
N CYS A 5 -9.36 -10.53 -14.61
CA CYS A 5 -8.18 -10.11 -15.37
C CYS A 5 -8.54 -10.14 -16.85
N VAL A 6 -8.38 -9.02 -17.55
CA VAL A 6 -8.78 -8.88 -18.96
C VAL A 6 -7.56 -8.53 -19.80
N ASN A 7 -7.36 -9.26 -20.88
CA ASN A 7 -6.40 -8.89 -21.90
C ASN A 7 -7.04 -7.86 -22.84
N VAL A 8 -6.59 -6.61 -22.72
CA VAL A 8 -7.16 -5.48 -23.48
C VAL A 8 -6.92 -5.60 -24.98
N LYS A 9 -5.83 -6.26 -25.43
CA LYS A 9 -5.48 -6.36 -26.85
C LYS A 9 -6.38 -7.32 -27.63
N ILE A 10 -6.77 -8.42 -26.98
CA ILE A 10 -7.61 -9.47 -27.58
C ILE A 10 -9.04 -9.46 -27.04
N SER A 11 -9.35 -8.53 -26.12
CA SER A 11 -10.65 -8.39 -25.45
C SER A 11 -11.15 -9.67 -24.79
N THR A 12 -10.25 -10.51 -24.27
CA THR A 12 -10.60 -11.76 -23.59
C THR A 12 -10.38 -11.65 -22.09
N ILE A 13 -11.20 -12.39 -21.32
CA ILE A 13 -11.03 -12.55 -19.88
C ILE A 13 -10.03 -13.68 -19.67
N LEU A 14 -8.90 -13.39 -19.02
CA LEU A 14 -7.87 -14.37 -18.66
C LEU A 14 -8.26 -15.13 -17.39
N TYR A 15 -8.75 -14.41 -16.38
CA TYR A 15 -9.16 -14.97 -15.10
C TYR A 15 -10.45 -14.32 -14.63
N ASN A 16 -11.31 -15.11 -13.99
CA ASN A 16 -12.56 -14.64 -13.37
C ASN A 16 -12.73 -15.32 -12.02
N PHE A 17 -12.65 -14.54 -10.95
CA PHE A 17 -12.89 -14.98 -9.59
C PHE A 17 -14.09 -14.24 -9.02
N SER A 18 -14.97 -14.96 -8.32
CA SER A 18 -16.11 -14.37 -7.65
C SER A 18 -16.17 -14.85 -6.21
N THR A 19 -16.47 -13.93 -5.31
CA THR A 19 -16.80 -14.24 -3.92
C THR A 19 -17.97 -13.38 -3.48
N ASP A 20 -18.81 -13.93 -2.62
CA ASP A 20 -19.99 -13.22 -2.13
C ASP A 20 -19.64 -12.45 -0.86
N PHE A 21 -19.94 -11.15 -0.90
CA PHE A 21 -19.89 -10.28 0.27
C PHE A 21 -21.32 -9.85 0.52
N ASN A 22 -21.91 -10.31 1.62
CA ASN A 22 -23.30 -10.04 1.97
C ASN A 22 -23.49 -8.68 2.67
N ASN A 23 -22.43 -7.88 2.76
CA ASN A 23 -22.43 -6.59 3.45
C ASN A 23 -21.99 -5.46 2.50
N THR A 24 -22.29 -4.23 2.91
CA THR A 24 -21.85 -3.04 2.18
C THR A 24 -20.34 -2.90 2.22
N ILE A 25 -19.75 -2.69 1.04
CA ILE A 25 -18.33 -2.43 0.85
C ILE A 25 -18.15 -0.91 0.78
N SER A 26 -17.31 -0.36 1.65
CA SER A 26 -16.98 1.08 1.63
C SER A 26 -15.89 1.39 0.62
N SER A 27 -14.92 0.48 0.44
CA SER A 27 -13.86 0.66 -0.55
C SER A 27 -13.17 -0.66 -0.93
N VAL A 28 -12.53 -0.65 -2.10
CA VAL A 28 -11.76 -1.76 -2.65
C VAL A 28 -10.48 -1.20 -3.25
N TYR A 29 -9.33 -1.80 -2.91
CA TYR A 29 -8.05 -1.40 -3.47
C TYR A 29 -7.22 -2.61 -3.90
N ILE A 30 -6.63 -2.49 -5.09
CA ILE A 30 -5.62 -3.40 -5.62
C ILE A 30 -4.26 -2.72 -5.47
N TYR A 31 -3.28 -3.44 -4.92
CA TYR A 31 -1.95 -2.88 -4.69
C TYR A 31 -0.86 -3.94 -4.85
N PRO A 32 0.33 -3.57 -5.33
CA PRO A 32 1.46 -4.49 -5.38
C PRO A 32 2.04 -4.70 -3.97
N ASN A 33 2.52 -5.92 -3.69
CA ASN A 33 3.19 -6.23 -2.43
C ASN A 33 4.48 -5.44 -2.27
N GLU A 34 5.29 -5.41 -3.32
CA GLU A 34 6.51 -4.62 -3.40
C GLU A 34 6.37 -3.57 -4.51
N ARG A 35 6.83 -2.34 -4.26
CA ARG A 35 7.01 -1.38 -5.35
C ARG A 35 8.26 -1.75 -6.13
N ASN A 36 8.06 -2.45 -7.24
CA ASN A 36 9.06 -2.51 -8.30
C ASN A 36 9.22 -1.10 -8.88
N PHE A 37 10.17 -0.33 -8.33
CA PHE A 37 10.64 0.87 -9.01
C PHE A 37 11.31 0.41 -10.30
N LYS A 38 10.66 0.67 -11.44
CA LYS A 38 11.35 0.57 -12.72
C LYS A 38 12.47 1.61 -12.70
N GLN A 39 13.70 1.14 -12.83
CA GLN A 39 14.86 2.00 -12.97
C GLN A 39 14.57 3.06 -14.05
N PRO A 40 14.82 4.35 -13.79
CA PRO A 40 14.65 5.37 -14.80
C PRO A 40 15.51 5.05 -16.02
N THR A 41 14.94 5.19 -17.21
CA THR A 41 15.58 4.83 -18.49
C THR A 41 16.88 5.58 -18.78
N PHE A 42 17.14 6.68 -18.08
CA PHE A 42 18.37 7.47 -18.23
C PHE A 42 19.55 6.94 -17.38
N ILE A 43 19.31 6.07 -16.40
CA ILE A 43 20.40 5.40 -15.66
C ILE A 43 20.88 4.23 -16.51
N LYS A 44 21.94 4.44 -17.29
CA LYS A 44 22.56 3.42 -18.16
C LYS A 44 23.04 2.20 -17.36
N ASP A 45 22.98 1.02 -17.99
CA ASP A 45 23.26 -0.34 -17.49
C ASP A 45 24.67 -0.61 -16.91
N VAL A 46 25.41 0.40 -16.46
CA VAL A 46 26.69 0.22 -15.75
C VAL A 46 26.45 -0.50 -14.40
N TYR A 47 25.22 -0.44 -13.89
CA TYR A 47 24.76 -1.10 -12.67
C TYR A 47 23.65 -2.13 -12.94
N ALA A 48 23.70 -2.84 -14.07
CA ALA A 48 22.74 -3.91 -14.33
C ALA A 48 22.82 -4.96 -13.20
N MET A 49 21.96 -4.81 -12.19
CA MET A 49 21.60 -5.91 -11.33
C MET A 49 21.03 -6.98 -12.27
N GLU A 50 21.50 -8.21 -12.11
CA GLU A 50 20.98 -9.34 -12.89
C GLU A 50 19.45 -9.24 -12.89
N PRO A 51 18.79 -9.37 -14.07
CA PRO A 51 17.35 -9.26 -14.13
C PRO A 51 16.79 -10.25 -13.13
N LYS A 52 16.18 -9.75 -12.05
CA LYS A 52 15.44 -10.59 -11.09
C LYS A 52 14.57 -11.49 -11.95
N GLU A 53 14.69 -12.81 -11.76
CA GLU A 53 13.90 -13.79 -12.49
C GLU A 53 12.47 -13.29 -12.61
N ASN A 54 11.94 -13.40 -13.83
CA ASN A 54 10.67 -12.85 -14.28
C ASN A 54 9.52 -13.50 -13.50
N THR A 55 9.41 -13.13 -12.24
CA THR A 55 8.40 -13.61 -11.30
C THR A 55 7.25 -12.65 -11.45
N ASP A 56 6.07 -13.20 -11.72
CA ASP A 56 4.85 -12.39 -11.83
C ASP A 56 4.71 -11.48 -10.59
N PRO A 57 4.31 -10.21 -10.78
CA PRO A 57 4.21 -9.28 -9.67
C PRO A 57 3.21 -9.81 -8.65
N VAL A 58 3.60 -9.81 -7.37
CA VAL A 58 2.67 -10.18 -6.29
C VAL A 58 1.71 -9.00 -6.08
N ILE A 59 0.43 -9.25 -6.35
CA ILE A 59 -0.64 -8.25 -6.21
C ILE A 59 -1.60 -8.69 -5.12
N ASN A 60 -1.94 -7.76 -4.23
CA ASN A 60 -2.87 -7.94 -3.14
C ASN A 60 -4.15 -7.12 -3.39
N LEU A 61 -5.23 -7.50 -2.71
CA LEU A 61 -6.53 -6.84 -2.78
C LEU A 61 -7.08 -6.67 -1.37
N ILE A 62 -7.35 -5.44 -0.95
CA ILE A 62 -8.08 -5.17 0.30
C ILE A 62 -9.52 -4.80 -0.03
N VAL A 63 -10.44 -5.43 0.68
CA VAL A 63 -11.88 -5.14 0.63
C VAL A 63 -12.29 -4.67 2.01
N THR A 64 -12.69 -3.41 2.10
CA THR A 64 -13.13 -2.82 3.37
C THR A 64 -14.64 -2.83 3.43
N ASN A 65 -15.15 -3.59 4.40
CA ASN A 65 -16.56 -3.63 4.72
C ASN A 65 -16.94 -2.46 5.63
N THR A 66 -18.18 -1.98 5.52
CA THR A 66 -18.70 -0.93 6.40
C THR A 66 -18.79 -1.41 7.86
N LEU A 67 -19.30 -2.63 8.09
CA LEU A 67 -19.64 -3.16 9.43
C LEU A 67 -18.89 -4.43 9.83
N LEU A 68 -18.30 -5.15 8.88
CA LEU A 68 -17.48 -6.31 9.16
C LEU A 68 -16.00 -5.95 9.19
N PRO A 69 -15.13 -6.84 9.71
CA PRO A 69 -13.70 -6.73 9.51
C PRO A 69 -13.34 -6.56 8.02
N PRO A 70 -12.34 -5.73 7.69
CA PRO A 70 -11.75 -5.69 6.35
C PRO A 70 -11.11 -7.03 6.01
N VAL A 71 -11.08 -7.38 4.73
CA VAL A 71 -10.51 -8.65 4.25
C VAL A 71 -9.43 -8.36 3.21
N CYS A 72 -8.22 -8.83 3.48
CA CYS A 72 -7.09 -8.74 2.56
C CYS A 72 -6.88 -10.08 1.85
N PHE A 73 -6.98 -10.09 0.53
CA PHE A 73 -6.61 -11.22 -0.33
C PHE A 73 -5.16 -11.05 -0.78
N ARG A 74 -4.34 -12.08 -0.55
CA ARG A 74 -2.90 -12.07 -0.83
C ARG A 74 -2.59 -12.81 -2.13
N ASP A 75 -1.73 -12.23 -2.95
CA ASP A 75 -1.28 -12.78 -4.23
C ASP A 75 -2.45 -13.27 -5.11
N ILE A 76 -3.31 -12.33 -5.50
CA ILE A 76 -4.53 -12.59 -6.25
C ILE A 76 -4.27 -13.12 -7.66
N LEU A 77 -3.06 -12.92 -8.20
CA LEU A 77 -2.69 -13.46 -9.50
C LEU A 77 -2.45 -14.97 -9.43
N ARG A 78 -1.80 -15.47 -8.37
CA ARG A 78 -1.53 -16.90 -8.20
C ARG A 78 -2.66 -17.65 -7.50
N HIS A 79 -3.29 -17.03 -6.50
CA HIS A 79 -4.27 -17.70 -5.64
C HIS A 79 -5.72 -17.24 -5.86
N GLY A 80 -5.96 -16.25 -6.72
CA GLY A 80 -7.28 -15.66 -6.91
C GLY A 80 -7.82 -15.08 -5.60
N LEU A 81 -9.07 -15.40 -5.26
CA LEU A 81 -9.72 -14.95 -4.02
C LEU A 81 -9.71 -16.03 -2.91
N ARG A 82 -8.83 -17.03 -2.99
CA ARG A 82 -8.83 -18.16 -2.04
C ARG A 82 -7.98 -17.92 -0.80
N ARG A 83 -6.90 -17.15 -0.92
CA ARG A 83 -5.98 -16.84 0.17
C ARG A 83 -6.31 -15.46 0.72
N TYR A 84 -6.94 -15.41 1.89
CA TYR A 84 -7.34 -14.16 2.52
C TYR A 84 -7.20 -14.19 4.03
N ASP A 85 -7.04 -13.01 4.61
CA ASP A 85 -6.95 -12.79 6.05
C ASP A 85 -7.83 -11.61 6.42
N ALA A 86 -8.58 -11.74 7.51
CA ALA A 86 -9.36 -10.64 8.06
C ALA A 86 -8.45 -9.75 8.91
N LEU A 87 -8.52 -8.43 8.72
CA LEU A 87 -7.83 -7.48 9.56
C LEU A 87 -8.51 -7.42 10.93
N PRO A 88 -7.76 -7.36 12.03
CA PRO A 88 -8.35 -7.30 13.37
C PRO A 88 -9.19 -6.04 13.52
N ARG A 89 -10.38 -6.20 14.11
CA ARG A 89 -11.33 -5.10 14.28
C ARG A 89 -11.57 -4.88 15.77
N LEU A 90 -11.09 -3.74 16.26
CA LEU A 90 -11.15 -3.39 17.69
C LEU A 90 -12.53 -2.88 18.10
N ASP A 91 -13.20 -2.13 17.23
CA ASP A 91 -14.52 -1.58 17.47
C ASP A 91 -15.55 -2.10 16.46
N LEU A 92 -16.63 -2.69 16.97
CA LEU A 92 -17.73 -3.25 16.18
C LEU A 92 -18.89 -2.26 16.00
N THR A 93 -18.85 -1.11 16.68
CA THR A 93 -19.94 -0.12 16.66
C THR A 93 -19.74 0.96 15.60
N SER A 94 -18.50 1.32 15.28
CA SER A 94 -18.20 2.29 14.23
C SER A 94 -18.38 1.75 12.82
N VAL A 95 -18.45 2.66 11.86
CA VAL A 95 -18.44 2.36 10.44
C VAL A 95 -17.05 2.60 9.88
N LEU A 96 -16.53 1.66 9.09
CA LEU A 96 -15.30 1.86 8.30
C LEU A 96 -15.65 2.61 7.02
N THR A 97 -15.21 3.87 6.92
CA THR A 97 -15.67 4.81 5.89
C THR A 97 -14.76 4.87 4.68
N SER A 98 -13.46 4.67 4.88
CA SER A 98 -12.46 4.84 3.82
C SER A 98 -11.25 3.95 4.06
N THR A 99 -10.51 3.68 2.99
CA THR A 99 -9.25 2.95 3.04
C THR A 99 -8.24 3.64 2.14
N GLU A 100 -6.98 3.61 2.53
CA GLU A 100 -5.85 4.05 1.73
C GLU A 100 -4.65 3.14 1.99
N ILE A 101 -3.84 2.93 0.96
CA ILE A 101 -2.66 2.08 1.04
C ILE A 101 -1.44 2.98 0.87
N ALA A 102 -0.58 2.97 1.87
CA ALA A 102 0.56 3.86 1.90
C ALA A 102 1.76 3.15 2.52
N ASN A 103 2.94 3.42 1.96
CA ASN A 103 4.21 3.11 2.60
C ASN A 103 4.69 4.41 3.26
N VAL A 104 4.34 4.58 4.53
CA VAL A 104 4.58 5.81 5.31
C VAL A 104 5.94 5.76 5.99
N ASN A 105 6.43 4.58 6.37
CA ASN A 105 7.75 4.42 7.00
C ASN A 105 8.90 4.20 6.00
N PHE A 106 8.59 4.16 4.70
CA PHE A 106 9.54 3.96 3.59
C PHE A 106 10.32 2.64 3.63
N ASP A 107 9.79 1.60 4.30
CA ASP A 107 10.47 0.30 4.45
C ASP A 107 10.31 -0.62 3.23
N GLY A 108 9.31 -0.35 2.38
CA GLY A 108 9.01 -1.12 1.17
C GLY A 108 7.70 -1.91 1.26
N SER A 109 7.23 -2.15 2.49
CA SER A 109 5.95 -2.75 2.82
C SER A 109 4.87 -1.66 2.87
N ASN A 110 3.68 -1.96 2.36
CA ASN A 110 2.57 -1.00 2.45
C ASN A 110 1.76 -1.24 3.72
N GLN A 111 1.50 -0.17 4.47
CA GLN A 111 0.51 -0.13 5.53
C GLN A 111 -0.88 0.12 4.94
N ILE A 112 -1.90 -0.42 5.60
CA ILE A 112 -3.31 -0.18 5.27
C ILE A 112 -3.87 0.80 6.29
N PHE A 113 -4.36 1.95 5.82
CA PHE A 113 -5.02 2.96 6.64
C PHE A 113 -6.52 2.88 6.46
N ILE A 114 -7.26 2.84 7.56
CA ILE A 114 -8.73 2.80 7.57
C ILE A 114 -9.26 3.95 8.41
N GLY A 115 -10.09 4.79 7.80
CA GLY A 115 -10.83 5.84 8.50
C GLY A 115 -12.14 5.30 9.06
N THR A 116 -12.51 5.73 10.26
CA THR A 116 -13.76 5.33 10.91
C THR A 116 -14.70 6.51 11.18
N SER A 117 -15.98 6.20 11.32
CA SER A 117 -16.99 7.16 11.76
C SER A 117 -16.83 7.57 13.22
N ASN A 118 -16.03 6.86 14.02
CA ASN A 118 -15.70 7.19 15.40
C ASN A 118 -14.41 8.02 15.53
N HIS A 119 -14.05 8.70 14.44
CA HIS A 119 -12.95 9.67 14.40
C HIS A 119 -11.56 9.02 14.52
N GLU A 120 -11.43 7.74 14.23
CA GLU A 120 -10.16 7.02 14.33
C GLU A 120 -9.61 6.73 12.95
N LEU A 121 -8.31 6.96 12.79
CA LEU A 121 -7.52 6.45 11.69
C LEU A 121 -6.70 5.29 12.21
N ILE A 122 -6.99 4.10 11.71
CA ILE A 122 -6.34 2.85 12.12
C ILE A 122 -5.32 2.49 11.06
N ALA A 123 -4.08 2.24 11.47
CA ALA A 123 -3.01 1.74 10.63
C ALA A 123 -2.79 0.24 10.91
N TYR A 124 -2.72 -0.53 9.84
CA TYR A 124 -2.46 -1.96 9.88
C TYR A 124 -1.15 -2.29 9.19
N GLU A 125 -0.40 -3.18 9.82
CA GLU A 125 0.87 -3.72 9.33
C GLU A 125 0.82 -5.24 9.31
N TRP A 126 1.66 -5.81 8.46
CA TRP A 126 1.82 -7.25 8.29
C TRP A 126 3.17 -7.66 8.87
N ASP A 127 3.18 -8.57 9.84
CA ASP A 127 4.42 -9.03 10.48
C ASP A 127 5.09 -10.23 9.77
N GLY A 128 4.42 -10.82 8.78
CA GLY A 128 4.85 -12.05 8.11
C GLY A 128 3.84 -13.19 8.24
N GLU A 129 3.06 -13.18 9.32
CA GLU A 129 2.12 -14.23 9.71
C GLU A 129 0.70 -13.71 9.83
N GLU A 130 0.49 -12.54 10.44
CA GLU A 130 -0.80 -11.91 10.65
C GLU A 130 -0.81 -10.39 10.47
N TRP A 131 -2.02 -9.84 10.28
CA TRP A 131 -2.24 -8.40 10.29
C TRP A 131 -2.45 -7.94 11.73
N PHE A 132 -1.73 -6.90 12.14
CA PHE A 132 -1.90 -6.28 13.46
C PHE A 132 -2.14 -4.77 13.32
N VAL A 133 -2.74 -4.18 14.36
CA VAL A 133 -2.93 -2.73 14.45
C VAL A 133 -1.61 -2.11 14.93
N SER A 134 -0.91 -1.39 14.06
CA SER A 134 0.36 -0.74 14.41
C SER A 134 0.16 0.63 15.05
N ASN A 135 -0.89 1.36 14.66
CA ASN A 135 -1.19 2.67 15.21
C ASN A 135 -2.68 2.99 15.14
N ILE A 136 -3.15 3.79 16.10
CA ILE A 136 -4.47 4.41 16.08
C ILE A 136 -4.30 5.89 16.38
N ARG A 137 -4.78 6.73 15.47
CA ARG A 137 -4.80 8.18 15.65
C ARG A 137 -6.23 8.68 15.70
N THR A 138 -6.56 9.41 16.77
CA THR A 138 -7.88 10.02 16.95
C THR A 138 -7.93 11.43 16.37
N PHE A 139 -9.12 11.81 15.91
CA PHE A 139 -9.42 13.11 15.32
C PHE A 139 -10.62 13.77 16.01
N ALA A 140 -10.82 15.06 15.76
CA ALA A 140 -11.89 15.84 16.39
C ALA A 140 -13.29 15.63 15.76
N SER A 141 -13.39 14.83 14.69
CA SER A 141 -14.64 14.53 13.98
C SER A 141 -14.49 13.29 13.08
N PRO A 142 -15.61 12.68 12.63
CA PRO A 142 -15.58 11.46 11.82
C PRO A 142 -14.76 11.62 10.54
N ILE A 143 -14.06 10.55 10.15
CA ILE A 143 -13.23 10.49 8.94
C ILE A 143 -14.10 10.01 7.78
N PHE A 144 -13.99 10.67 6.62
CA PHE A 144 -14.70 10.31 5.38
C PHE A 144 -13.77 9.85 4.27
N GLY A 145 -12.51 10.24 4.32
CA GLY A 145 -11.55 9.92 3.28
C GLY A 145 -10.14 9.97 3.79
N VAL A 146 -9.31 9.09 3.23
CA VAL A 146 -7.87 9.06 3.43
C VAL A 146 -7.22 8.96 2.06
N LYS A 147 -6.17 9.73 1.82
CA LYS A 147 -5.39 9.74 0.57
C LYS A 147 -3.90 9.89 0.86
N TYR A 148 -3.05 9.21 0.11
CA TYR A 148 -1.60 9.34 0.22
C TYR A 148 -1.01 9.92 -1.08
N HIS A 149 -0.68 11.21 -1.04
CA HIS A 149 -0.31 11.97 -2.23
C HIS A 149 0.73 13.04 -1.90
N ASP A 150 1.58 13.35 -2.88
CA ASP A 150 2.55 14.43 -2.79
C ASP A 150 1.82 15.73 -3.18
N ILE A 151 1.42 16.50 -2.17
CA ILE A 151 0.68 17.75 -2.37
C ILE A 151 1.60 18.97 -2.34
N THR A 152 2.81 18.82 -1.82
CA THR A 152 3.83 19.88 -1.75
C THR A 152 4.67 19.94 -3.03
N GLY A 153 4.72 18.85 -3.79
CA GLY A 153 5.47 18.71 -5.03
C GLY A 153 6.97 18.46 -4.80
N ASP A 154 7.37 18.04 -3.61
CA ASP A 154 8.78 17.80 -3.25
C ASP A 154 9.21 16.33 -3.47
N GLY A 155 8.28 15.47 -3.89
CA GLY A 155 8.48 14.04 -4.09
C GLY A 155 8.18 13.17 -2.87
N VAL A 156 7.92 13.77 -1.71
CA VAL A 156 7.51 13.10 -0.47
C VAL A 156 5.99 13.17 -0.37
N LYS A 157 5.34 12.02 -0.19
CA LYS A 157 3.88 11.96 -0.09
C LYS A 157 3.41 12.24 1.33
N GLU A 158 2.37 13.05 1.48
CA GLU A 158 1.67 13.28 2.73
C GLU A 158 0.40 12.42 2.85
N LEU A 159 0.03 12.11 4.09
CA LEU A 159 -1.23 11.45 4.39
C LEU A 159 -2.32 12.50 4.64
N ILE A 160 -3.29 12.56 3.74
CA ILE A 160 -4.38 13.52 3.75
C ILE A 160 -5.61 12.85 4.35
N VAL A 161 -6.14 13.42 5.42
CA VAL A 161 -7.31 12.91 6.15
C VAL A 161 -8.45 13.91 6.01
N LEU A 162 -9.52 13.51 5.32
CA LEU A 162 -10.76 14.28 5.20
C LEU A 162 -11.69 13.92 6.37
N THR A 163 -12.06 14.92 7.15
CA THR A 163 -12.99 14.80 8.28
C THR A 163 -14.22 15.69 8.06
N MET A 164 -15.27 15.53 8.88
CA MET A 164 -16.44 16.44 8.81
C MET A 164 -16.09 17.92 9.01
N LYS A 165 -15.02 18.21 9.76
CA LYS A 165 -14.62 19.59 10.09
C LYS A 165 -13.62 20.18 9.10
N GLY A 166 -13.09 19.38 8.17
CA GLY A 166 -12.12 19.82 7.18
C GLY A 166 -11.05 18.79 6.87
N ILE A 167 -10.03 19.23 6.17
CA ILE A 167 -8.89 18.41 5.73
C ILE A 167 -7.74 18.61 6.68
N ILE A 168 -7.11 17.50 7.09
CA ILE A 168 -5.92 17.48 7.93
C ILE A 168 -4.81 16.79 7.14
N ILE A 169 -3.67 17.45 7.01
CA ILE A 169 -2.50 16.94 6.31
C ILE A 169 -1.50 16.46 7.36
N LEU A 170 -1.10 15.20 7.25
CA LEU A 170 -0.09 14.59 8.11
C LEU A 170 1.21 14.44 7.32
N GLN A 171 2.20 15.22 7.73
CA GLN A 171 3.54 15.20 7.14
C GLN A 171 4.45 14.24 7.90
N HIS A 172 5.47 13.76 7.20
CA HIS A 172 6.51 12.95 7.80
C HIS A 172 7.44 13.77 8.69
N ASP A 173 8.10 13.10 9.63
CA ASP A 173 9.22 13.69 10.34
C ASP A 173 10.38 13.91 9.36
N ILE A 174 10.82 15.16 9.23
CA ILE A 174 11.88 15.58 8.30
C ILE A 174 13.20 14.84 8.58
N SER A 175 13.47 14.48 9.83
CA SER A 175 14.68 13.75 10.22
C SER A 175 14.67 12.34 9.65
N ASN A 176 13.52 11.66 9.71
CA ASN A 176 13.34 10.33 9.13
C ASN A 176 13.45 10.38 7.60
N VAL A 177 12.78 11.35 6.96
CA VAL A 177 12.87 11.54 5.50
C VAL A 177 14.32 11.77 5.07
N ASN A 178 15.08 12.60 5.79
CA ASN A 178 16.48 12.86 5.51
C ASN A 178 17.33 11.59 5.64
N GLU A 179 17.12 10.79 6.68
CA GLU A 179 17.84 9.53 6.87
C GLU A 179 17.57 8.55 5.72
N VAL A 180 16.30 8.35 5.37
CA VAL A 180 15.88 7.49 4.24
C VAL A 180 16.49 7.98 2.93
N LEU A 181 16.48 9.29 2.68
CA LEU A 181 17.06 9.88 1.48
C LEU A 181 18.57 9.67 1.42
N LEU A 182 19.28 9.92 2.53
CA LEU A 182 20.73 9.70 2.62
C LEU A 182 21.10 8.24 2.39
N ASN A 183 20.32 7.30 2.93
CA ASN A 183 20.53 5.88 2.72
C ASN A 183 20.35 5.49 1.24
N LYS A 184 19.29 5.99 0.59
CA LYS A 184 19.08 5.79 -0.85
C LYS A 184 20.20 6.40 -1.70
N LEU A 185 20.66 7.61 -1.35
CA LEU A 185 21.77 8.27 -2.05
C LEU A 185 23.08 7.50 -1.92
N LYS A 186 23.39 6.93 -0.74
CA LYS A 186 24.58 6.08 -0.56
C LYS A 186 24.53 4.84 -1.45
N THR A 187 23.37 4.19 -1.57
CA THR A 187 23.18 3.03 -2.45
C THR A 187 23.41 3.38 -3.93
N ILE A 188 23.10 4.62 -4.34
CA ILE A 188 23.28 5.08 -5.72
C ILE A 188 24.71 5.63 -5.97
N SER A 189 25.30 6.28 -4.98
CA SER A 189 26.54 7.05 -5.12
C SER A 189 27.83 6.23 -4.92
N ILE A 190 27.77 5.03 -4.34
CA ILE A 190 28.95 4.18 -4.17
C ILE A 190 28.99 3.19 -5.34
N PRO A 191 29.77 3.44 -6.42
CA PRO A 191 30.20 2.35 -7.26
C PRO A 191 31.02 1.37 -6.41
N ASP A 192 30.82 0.07 -6.61
CA ASP A 192 31.71 -0.98 -6.09
C ASP A 192 33.16 -0.69 -6.52
N ILE A 193 33.92 0.03 -5.68
CA ILE A 193 35.35 0.30 -5.88
C ILE A 193 36.13 -1.01 -6.03
N LYS A 194 35.59 -2.14 -5.54
CA LYS A 194 36.15 -3.47 -5.70
C LYS A 194 36.20 -4.00 -7.14
N ARG A 195 35.40 -3.46 -8.08
CA ARG A 195 35.45 -3.85 -9.51
C ARG A 195 36.46 -3.05 -10.33
N LEU A 196 37.02 -1.96 -9.78
CA LEU A 196 37.97 -1.09 -10.49
C LEU A 196 39.44 -1.47 -10.25
N THR A 197 39.74 -2.45 -9.39
CA THR A 197 41.12 -2.89 -9.06
C THR A 197 41.51 -4.26 -9.64
N LEU A 198 40.85 -4.72 -10.70
CA LEU A 198 41.26 -5.91 -11.46
C LEU A 198 41.45 -5.51 -12.92
N ASN A 199 42.59 -4.88 -13.21
CA ASN A 199 43.25 -4.84 -14.51
C ASN A 199 44.76 -4.96 -14.26
#